data_AF-A0A9X1PTS6-F1
#
_entry.id   AF-A0A9X1PTS6-F1
#
_cell.length_a   1.000
_cell.length_b   1.000
_cell.length_c   1.000
_cell.angle_alpha   90.00
_cell.angle_beta   90.00
_cell.angle_gamma   90.00
#
_symmetry.space_group_name_H-M   'P 1'
#
loop_
_entity.id
_entity.type
_entity.pdbx_description
1 polymer ?
#
loop_
_entity_poly.entity_id
_entity_poly.type
_entity_poly.pdbx_seq_one_letter_code
_entity_poly.pdbx_strand_id
1 'polypeptide(L)' 'MNQELVDKVRAYVAAKREEINNSTDPRQASIDRLKKLGYLDENGEVAEHYRGGIPDDWEKNKA' A
#
# COMPACT_ATOMS: atom_id res chain seq x y z
N MET A 1 -10.64 -4.10 16.84
CA MET A 1 -10.67 -3.32 15.58
C MET A 1 -12.08 -2.72 15.47
N ASN A 2 -12.22 -1.39 15.35
CA ASN A 2 -13.53 -0.73 15.38
C ASN A 2 -14.17 -0.72 13.97
N GLN A 3 -15.46 -1.04 13.84
CA GLN A 3 -16.14 -1.18 12.55
C GLN A 3 -16.09 0.13 11.74
N GLU A 4 -16.16 1.27 12.41
CA GLU A 4 -16.03 2.59 11.79
C GLU A 4 -14.67 2.80 11.11
N LEU A 5 -13.59 2.29 11.71
CA LEU A 5 -12.25 2.39 11.12
C LEU A 5 -12.16 1.51 9.87
N VAL A 6 -12.75 0.32 9.91
CA VAL A 6 -12.79 -0.60 8.75
C VAL A 6 -13.56 0.04 7.60
N ASP A 7 -14.68 0.71 7.89
CA ASP A 7 -15.49 1.37 6.87
C ASP A 7 -14.76 2.54 6.21
N LYS A 8 -14.08 3.37 7.01
CA LYS A 8 -13.22 4.45 6.52
C LYS A 8 -12.08 3.94 5.63
N VAL A 9 -11.44 2.84 6.03
CA VAL A 9 -10.39 2.20 5.21
C VAL A 9 -10.97 1.67 3.90
N ARG A 10 -12.13 1.01 3.94
CA ARG A 10 -12.79 0.47 2.74
C ARG A 10 -13.17 1.59 1.76
N ALA A 11 -13.76 2.67 2.24
CA ALA A 11 -14.12 3.83 1.42
C ALA A 11 -12.88 4.46 0.78
N TYR A 12 -11.80 4.61 1.55
CA TYR A 12 -10.53 5.13 1.05
C TYR A 12 -9.92 4.25 -0.05
N VAL A 13 -9.91 2.93 0.15
CA VAL A 13 -9.39 1.98 -0.85
C VAL A 13 -10.25 1.99 -2.11
N ALA A 14 -11.57 2.04 -1.99
CA ALA A 14 -12.48 2.10 -3.12
C ALA A 14 -12.23 3.36 -3.98
N ALA A 15 -12.16 4.54 -3.35
CA ALA A 15 -11.89 5.79 -4.05
C ALA A 15 -10.53 5.75 -4.78
N LYS A 16 -9.48 5.24 -4.12
CA LYS A 16 -8.14 5.17 -4.74
C LYS A 16 -8.06 4.15 -5.87
N ARG A 17 -8.80 3.05 -5.79
CA ARG A 17 -8.88 2.07 -6.87
C ARG A 17 -9.59 2.65 -8.08
N GLU A 18 -10.65 3.43 -7.87
CA GLU A 18 -11.37 4.11 -8.95
C GLU A 18 -10.49 5.15 -9.66
N GLU A 19 -9.72 5.96 -8.92
CA GLU A 19 -8.75 6.90 -9.51
C GLU A 19 -7.71 6.20 -10.40
N ILE A 20 -7.20 5.04 -9.96
CA ILE A 20 -6.24 4.23 -10.73
C ILE A 20 -6.91 3.65 -11.98
N ASN A 21 -8.11 3.10 -11.86
CA ASN A 21 -8.82 2.48 -12.97
C ASN A 21 -9.25 3.48 -14.05
N ASN A 22 -9.55 4.72 -13.66
CA ASN A 22 -9.91 5.80 -14.58
C ASN A 22 -8.69 6.53 -15.19
N SER A 23 -7.47 6.16 -14.78
CA SER A 23 -6.24 6.71 -15.37
C SER A 23 -5.97 6.12 -16.76
N THR A 24 -5.33 6.89 -17.63
CA THR A 24 -4.96 6.45 -18.99
C THR A 24 -4.05 5.22 -18.98
N ASP A 25 -3.20 5.08 -17.96
CA ASP A 25 -2.40 3.89 -17.70
C ASP A 25 -2.55 3.44 -16.23
N PRO A 26 -3.48 2.50 -15.95
CA PRO A 26 -3.76 2.04 -14.59
C PRO A 26 -2.56 1.35 -13.92
N ARG A 27 -1.70 0.72 -14.73
CA ARG A 27 -0.51 0.03 -14.23
C ARG A 27 0.50 1.04 -13.71
N GLN A 28 0.80 2.07 -14.50
CA GLN A 28 1.71 3.14 -14.11
C GLN A 28 1.15 3.95 -12.93
N ALA A 29 -0.15 4.25 -12.92
CA ALA A 29 -0.79 4.92 -11.79
C ALA A 29 -0.68 4.13 -10.48
N SER A 30 -0.73 2.80 -10.55
CA SER A 30 -0.48 1.92 -9.40
C SER A 30 0.97 1.99 -8.93
N ILE A 31 1.93 1.95 -9.85
CA ILE A 31 3.37 2.03 -9.55
C ILE A 31 3.70 3.36 -8.89
N ASP A 32 3.26 4.49 -9.47
CA ASP A 32 3.47 5.83 -8.93
C ASP A 32 2.91 5.96 -7.51
N ARG A 33 1.74 5.37 -7.27
CA ARG A 33 1.14 5.38 -5.94
C ARG A 33 1.93 4.55 -4.94
N LEU A 34 2.41 3.36 -5.33
CA LEU A 34 3.23 2.54 -4.47
C LEU A 34 4.59 3.20 -4.17
N LYS A 35 5.19 3.91 -5.15
CA LYS A 35 6.36 4.78 -4.92
C LYS A 35 6.05 5.89 -3.92
N LYS A 36 4.94 6.61 -4.09
CA LYS A 36 4.51 7.69 -3.18
C LYS A 36 4.27 7.20 -1.75
N LEU A 37 3.79 5.97 -1.59
CA LEU A 37 3.58 5.34 -0.29
C LEU A 37 4.87 4.74 0.30
N GLY A 38 5.98 4.78 -0.43
CA GLY A 38 7.26 4.22 0.00
C GLY A 38 7.35 2.70 -0.10
N TYR A 39 6.37 2.03 -0.71
CA TYR A 39 6.42 0.58 -0.95
C TYR A 39 7.36 0.23 -2.11
N LEU A 40 7.49 1.12 -3.08
CA LEU A 40 8.45 0.98 -4.17
C LEU A 40 9.53 2.06 -4.11
N ASP A 41 10.75 1.73 -4.52
CA ASP A 41 11.83 2.69 -4.71
C ASP A 41 11.74 3.40 -6.07
N GLU A 42 12.69 4.30 -6.35
CA GLU A 42 12.73 5.11 -7.58
C GLU A 42 12.79 4.25 -8.86
N ASN A 43 13.36 3.04 -8.78
CA ASN A 43 13.44 2.08 -9.87
C ASN A 43 12.15 1.24 -10.03
N GLY A 44 11.19 1.38 -9.11
CA GLY A 44 9.95 0.60 -9.12
C GLY A 44 10.08 -0.80 -8.55
N GLU A 45 11.15 -1.09 -7.81
CA GLU A 45 11.31 -2.33 -7.06
C GLU A 45 10.79 -2.14 -5.64
N VAL A 46 10.62 -3.23 -4.88
CA VAL A 46 10.18 -3.14 -3.48
C VAL A 46 11.23 -2.38 -2.67
N ALA A 47 10.80 -1.37 -1.91
CA ALA A 47 11.70 -0.56 -1.10
C ALA A 47 12.46 -1.45 -0.10
N GLU A 48 13.72 -1.11 0.19
CA GLU A 48 14.64 -1.97 0.93
C GLU A 48 14.12 -2.39 2.32
N HIS A 49 13.34 -1.53 2.98
CA HIS A 49 12.71 -1.82 4.27
C HIS A 49 11.57 -2.85 4.21
N TYR A 50 11.08 -3.20 3.02
CA TYR A 50 10.13 -4.27 2.76
C TYR A 50 10.75 -5.47 2.02
N ARG A 51 11.96 -5.34 1.43
CA ARG A 51 12.65 -6.43 0.70
C ARG A 51 13.02 -7.63 1.57
N GLY A 52 13.11 -7.46 2.88
CA GLY A 52 13.38 -8.53 3.85
C GLY A 52 12.14 -9.31 4.30
N GLY A 53 10.95 -9.01 3.77
CA GLY A 53 9.68 -9.44 4.36
C GLY A 53 9.30 -8.57 5.56
N ILE A 54 8.06 -8.70 6.05
CA ILE A 54 7.67 -8.10 7.34
C ILE A 54 8.61 -8.69 8.39
N PRO A 55 9.37 -7.90 9.16
CA PRO A 55 10.26 -8.45 10.16
C PRO A 55 9.49 -9.35 11.12
N ASP A 56 9.93 -10.60 11.29
CA ASP A 56 9.41 -11.60 12.25
C ASP A 56 9.26 -11.02 13.68
N ASP A 57 9.98 -9.94 14.00
CA ASP A 57 9.91 -9.23 15.28
C ASP A 57 8.57 -8.52 15.56
N TRP A 58 7.69 -8.35 14.56
CA TRP A 58 6.31 -7.92 14.78
C TRP A 58 5.50 -8.95 15.58
N GLU A 59 5.76 -10.26 15.44
CA GLU A 59 5.04 -11.30 16.19
C GLU A 59 5.63 -11.55 17.59
N LYS A 60 6.89 -11.15 17.85
CA LYS A 60 7.54 -11.33 19.16
C LYS A 60 7.19 -10.29 20.22
N ASN A 61 6.60 -9.15 19.86
CA ASN A 61 6.16 -8.12 20.82
C ASN A 61 4.67 -8.26 21.21
N LYS A 62 4.06 -9.44 21.00
CA LYS A 62 2.75 -9.83 21.52
C LYS A 62 2.84 -10.94 22.60
N ALA A 63 3.96 -11.02 23.30
CA ALA A 63 4.09 -11.82 24.53
C ALA A 63 3.81 -10.98 25.76
#